data_AF-A0A1Y3S4Y9-F1
#
_entry.id   AF-A0A1Y3S4Y9-F1
#
_cell.length_a   1.000
_cell.length_b   1.000
_cell.length_c   1.000
_cell.angle_alpha   90.00
_cell.angle_beta   90.00
_cell.angle_gamma   90.00
#
_symmetry.space_group_name_H-M   'P 1'
#
loop_
_entity.id
_entity.type
_entity.pdbx_description
1 polymer ?
#
loop_
_entity_poly.entity_id
_entity_poly.type
_entity_poly.pdbx_seq_one_letter_code
_entity_poly.pdbx_strand_id
1 'polypeptide(L)'
;MAKNDYYVIVYRVLMYLYNCLRQDEVVDMQKLTPEYLHINQRYFEYIFDTLNDEGLILNKKYYEDMLGKHLGSDIMISPKGISFLHENSTIDKVKKSVKGIAVIISDIPGL
;
A
#
# COMPACT_ATOMS: atom_id res chain seq x y z
N MET A 1 -7.33 10.86 10.60
CA MET A 1 -6.76 11.30 9.30
C MET A 1 -7.72 10.92 8.19
N ALA A 2 -7.72 11.62 7.05
CA ALA A 2 -8.62 11.30 5.94
C ALA A 2 -8.22 9.96 5.27
N LYS A 3 -9.19 9.22 4.70
CA LYS A 3 -8.93 7.90 4.09
C LYS A 3 -7.97 7.94 2.90
N ASN A 4 -7.94 9.08 2.20
CA ASN A 4 -7.10 9.38 1.04
C ASN A 4 -5.86 10.21 1.39
N ASP A 5 -5.55 10.39 2.69
CA ASP A 5 -4.29 11.02 3.12
C ASP A 5 -3.09 10.15 2.71
N TYR A 6 -1.98 10.80 2.34
CA TYR A 6 -0.76 10.12 1.87
C TYR A 6 -0.32 9.01 2.82
N TYR A 7 -0.16 9.32 4.11
CA TYR A 7 0.36 8.36 5.07
C TYR A 7 -0.64 7.25 5.40
N VAL A 8 -1.94 7.49 5.20
CA VAL A 8 -2.97 6.46 5.34
C VAL A 8 -2.89 5.46 4.19
N ILE A 9 -2.73 5.93 2.96
CA ILE A 9 -2.58 5.05 1.79
C ILE A 9 -1.25 4.27 1.86
N VAL A 10 -0.14 4.95 2.18
CA VAL A 10 1.16 4.30 2.37
C VAL A 10 1.08 3.20 3.43
N TYR A 11 0.47 3.47 4.58
CA TYR A 11 0.27 2.47 5.62
C TYR A 11 -0.54 1.26 5.11
N ARG A 12 -1.68 1.50 4.43
CA ARG A 12 -2.53 0.42 3.89
C ARG A 12 -1.78 -0.45 2.89
N VAL A 13 -1.05 0.16 1.94
CA VAL A 13 -0.29 -0.55 0.91
C VAL A 13 0.83 -1.38 1.53
N LEU A 14 1.68 -0.78 2.37
CA LEU A 14 2.79 -1.51 2.99
C LEU A 14 2.30 -2.61 3.92
N MET A 15 1.26 -2.36 4.73
CA MET A 15 0.70 -3.37 5.62
C MET A 15 0.10 -4.55 4.84
N TYR A 16 -0.58 -4.28 3.72
CA TYR A 16 -1.11 -5.32 2.85
C TYR A 16 0.00 -6.18 2.24
N LEU A 17 1.03 -5.56 1.64
CA LEU A 17 2.18 -6.29 1.09
C LEU A 17 2.92 -7.10 2.16
N TYR A 18 3.03 -6.57 3.37
CA TYR A 18 3.63 -7.28 4.50
C TYR A 18 2.82 -8.50 4.94
N ASN A 19 1.48 -8.38 4.98
CA ASN A 19 0.61 -9.50 5.30
C ASN A 19 0.71 -10.61 4.24
N CYS A 20 0.67 -10.26 2.95
CA CYS A 20 0.85 -11.23 1.88
C CYS A 20 2.19 -11.96 2.01
N LEU A 21 3.28 -11.22 2.24
CA LEU A 21 4.62 -11.81 2.44
C LEU A 21 4.66 -12.75 3.65
N ARG A 22 4.02 -12.39 4.77
CA ARG A 22 4.00 -13.23 5.99
C ARG A 22 3.17 -14.49 5.86
N GLN A 23 2.16 -14.48 5.01
CA GLN A 23 1.19 -15.55 4.84
C GLN A 23 1.49 -16.43 3.61
N ASP A 24 2.56 -16.12 2.86
CA ASP A 24 2.90 -16.77 1.59
C ASP A 24 1.76 -16.63 0.56
N GLU A 25 1.06 -15.49 0.60
CA GLU A 25 -0.04 -15.18 -0.32
C GLU A 25 0.46 -14.39 -1.53
N VAL A 26 -0.10 -14.71 -2.70
CA VAL A 26 0.11 -13.91 -3.91
C VAL A 26 -0.62 -12.58 -3.75
N VAL A 27 0.03 -11.49 -4.14
CA VAL A 27 -0.57 -10.15 -4.13
C VAL A 27 -1.76 -10.11 -5.09
N ASP A 28 -2.95 -9.92 -4.54
CA ASP A 28 -4.14 -9.59 -5.32
C ASP A 28 -4.05 -8.14 -5.81
N MET A 29 -3.77 -7.99 -7.10
CA MET A 29 -3.59 -6.70 -7.76
C MET A 29 -4.87 -5.88 -7.85
N GLN A 30 -6.06 -6.49 -7.69
CA GLN A 30 -7.32 -5.75 -7.62
C GLN A 30 -7.38 -4.83 -6.39
N LYS A 31 -6.60 -5.15 -5.34
CA LYS A 31 -6.46 -4.33 -4.12
C LYS A 31 -5.42 -3.22 -4.26
N LEU A 32 -4.63 -3.24 -5.33
CA LEU A 32 -3.60 -2.25 -5.66
C LEU A 32 -3.98 -1.48 -6.93
N THR A 33 -5.20 -0.95 -6.95
CA THR A 33 -5.72 -0.07 -8.00
C THR A 33 -6.06 1.31 -7.43
N PRO A 34 -6.04 2.37 -8.25
CA PRO A 34 -6.53 3.69 -7.84
C PRO A 34 -7.95 3.64 -7.28
N GLU A 35 -8.82 2.83 -7.91
CA GLU A 35 -10.23 2.68 -7.57
C GLU A 35 -10.40 2.06 -6.16
N TYR A 36 -9.70 0.96 -5.87
CA TYR A 36 -9.74 0.29 -4.57
C TYR A 36 -9.16 1.16 -3.45
N LEU A 37 -8.14 1.96 -3.78
CA LEU A 37 -7.53 2.90 -2.84
C LEU A 37 -8.31 4.22 -2.71
N HIS A 38 -9.36 4.41 -3.52
CA HIS A 38 -10.19 5.62 -3.59
C HIS A 38 -9.38 6.90 -3.82
N ILE A 39 -8.43 6.83 -4.76
CA ILE A 39 -7.57 7.94 -5.20
C ILE A 39 -7.55 8.03 -6.73
N ASN A 40 -7.12 9.17 -7.26
CA ASN A 40 -6.94 9.31 -8.72
C ASN A 40 -5.63 8.65 -9.19
N GLN A 41 -5.57 8.33 -10.49
CA GLN A 41 -4.41 7.70 -11.14
C GLN A 41 -3.09 8.44 -10.88
N ARG A 42 -3.07 9.78 -11.01
CA ARG A 42 -1.86 10.58 -10.81
C ARG A 42 -1.30 10.42 -9.40
N TYR A 43 -2.17 10.39 -8.40
CA TYR A 43 -1.75 10.25 -7.01
C TYR A 43 -1.33 8.81 -6.69
N PHE A 44 -2.02 7.81 -7.26
CA PHE A 44 -1.60 6.43 -7.22
C PHE A 44 -0.16 6.27 -7.74
N GLU A 45 0.12 6.77 -8.94
CA GLU A 45 1.45 6.69 -9.54
C GLU A 45 2.49 7.40 -8.68
N TYR A 46 2.19 8.61 -8.19
CA TYR A 46 3.07 9.34 -7.27
C TYR A 46 3.43 8.53 -6.03
N ILE A 47 2.45 7.86 -5.40
CA ILE A 47 2.69 7.05 -4.20
C ILE A 47 3.60 5.86 -4.54
N PHE A 48 3.28 5.07 -5.56
CA PHE A 48 4.06 3.87 -5.90
C PHE A 48 5.46 4.21 -6.42
N ASP A 49 5.61 5.31 -7.15
CA ASP A 49 6.92 5.82 -7.57
C ASP A 49 7.75 6.24 -6.34
N THR A 50 7.16 7.00 -5.42
CA THR A 50 7.85 7.42 -4.18
C THR A 50 8.22 6.23 -3.30
N LEU A 51 7.32 5.26 -3.10
CA LEU A 51 7.62 4.06 -2.32
C LEU A 51 8.79 3.27 -2.91
N ASN A 52 8.86 3.19 -4.24
CA ASN A 52 9.96 2.52 -4.94
C ASN A 52 11.27 3.29 -4.81
N ASP A 53 11.24 4.61 -5.05
CA ASP A 53 12.43 5.48 -5.01
C ASP A 53 13.01 5.59 -3.59
N GLU A 54 12.16 5.57 -2.57
CA GLU A 54 12.57 5.47 -1.17
C GLU A 54 13.00 4.05 -0.77
N GLY A 55 12.83 3.07 -1.64
CA GLY A 55 13.21 1.67 -1.40
C GLY A 55 12.34 0.98 -0.35
N LEU A 56 11.09 1.42 -0.17
CA LEU A 56 10.12 0.81 0.75
C LEU A 56 9.42 -0.41 0.14
N ILE A 57 9.40 -0.50 -1.19
CA ILE A 57 8.91 -1.64 -1.97
C ILE A 57 9.99 -2.12 -2.94
N LEU A 58 9.82 -3.34 -3.45
CA LEU A 58 10.70 -4.00 -4.42
C LEU A 58 9.90 -4.40 -5.67
N ASN A 59 10.62 -4.61 -6.78
CA ASN A 59 10.10 -5.17 -8.04
C ASN A 59 8.93 -4.40 -8.68
N LYS A 60 8.73 -3.14 -8.30
CA LYS A 60 7.70 -2.29 -8.90
C LYS A 60 7.96 -2.16 -10.40
N LYS A 61 6.94 -2.50 -11.19
CA LYS A 61 6.89 -2.33 -12.65
C LYS A 61 5.51 -1.86 -13.04
N TYR A 62 5.43 -1.11 -14.13
CA TYR A 62 4.16 -0.81 -14.78
C TYR A 62 4.08 -1.57 -16.09
N TYR A 63 2.86 -1.95 -16.45
CA TYR A 63 2.49 -2.49 -17.75
C TYR A 63 1.35 -1.65 -18.31
N GLU A 64 1.32 -1.50 -19.63
CA GLU A 64 0.24 -0.80 -20.33
C GLU A 64 -0.47 -1.77 -21.26
N ASP A 65 -1.80 -1.73 -21.20
CA ASP A 65 -2.68 -2.46 -22.10
C ASP A 65 -3.83 -1.56 -22.60
N MET A 66 -4.88 -2.15 -23.20
CA MET A 66 -6.03 -1.41 -23.71
C MET A 66 -6.90 -0.75 -22.61
N LEU A 67 -6.76 -1.19 -21.36
CA LEU A 67 -7.48 -0.67 -20.19
C LEU A 67 -6.67 0.43 -19.46
N GLY A 68 -5.38 0.51 -19.71
CA GLY A 68 -4.51 1.60 -19.25
C GLY A 68 -3.22 1.11 -18.62
N LYS A 69 -2.68 1.92 -17.71
CA LYS A 69 -1.43 1.65 -17.00
C LYS A 69 -1.69 0.97 -15.67
N HIS A 70 -1.10 -0.21 -15.48
CA HIS A 70 -1.33 -1.08 -14.34
C HIS A 70 -0.02 -1.46 -13.64
N LEU A 71 -0.09 -1.76 -12.35
CA LEU A 71 1.04 -2.23 -11.56
C LEU A 71 1.28 -3.73 -11.82
N GLY A 72 2.54 -4.16 -11.83
CA GLY A 72 2.92 -5.57 -11.94
C GLY A 72 2.68 -6.37 -10.66
N SER A 73 2.44 -7.68 -10.81
CA SER A 73 2.14 -8.62 -9.71
C SER A 73 3.33 -8.92 -8.79
N ASP A 74 4.56 -8.72 -9.26
CA ASP A 74 5.77 -9.13 -8.52
C ASP A 74 6.18 -8.14 -7.41
N ILE A 75 5.36 -7.11 -7.17
CA ILE A 75 5.62 -6.09 -6.16
C ILE A 75 5.66 -6.71 -4.76
N MET A 76 6.66 -6.32 -3.97
CA MET A 76 6.83 -6.80 -2.59
C MET A 76 7.22 -5.65 -1.66
N ILE A 77 6.97 -5.80 -0.36
CA ILE A 77 7.54 -4.90 0.65
C ILE A 77 9.03 -5.19 0.83
N SER A 78 9.84 -4.15 1.05
CA SER A 78 11.26 -4.30 1.38
C SER A 78 11.49 -4.37 2.90
N PRO A 79 12.67 -4.80 3.38
CA PRO A 79 13.04 -4.66 4.78
C PRO A 79 12.91 -3.22 5.31
N LYS A 80 13.25 -2.22 4.48
CA LYS A 80 13.09 -0.80 4.83
C LYS A 80 11.62 -0.40 4.96
N GLY A 81 10.74 -0.92 4.10
CA GLY A 81 9.30 -0.78 4.21
C GLY A 81 8.74 -1.35 5.51
N ILE A 82 9.25 -2.52 5.93
CA ILE A 82 8.89 -3.15 7.20
C ILE A 82 9.35 -2.27 8.38
N SER A 83 10.61 -1.83 8.40
CA SER A 83 11.09 -0.90 9.44
C SER A 83 10.27 0.39 9.49
N PHE A 84 9.91 0.96 8.34
CA PHE A 84 9.06 2.15 8.28
C PHE A 84 7.68 1.91 8.93
N LEU A 85 7.07 0.73 8.72
CA LEU A 85 5.83 0.37 9.41
C LEU A 85 5.99 0.32 10.93
N HIS A 86 7.14 -0.09 11.47
CA HIS A 86 7.33 -0.30 12.91
C HIS A 86 7.91 0.90 13.66
N GLU A 87 8.71 1.73 13.00
CA GLU A 87 9.55 2.74 13.65
C GLU A 87 9.10 4.18 13.36
N ASN A 88 8.21 4.39 12.37
CA ASN A 88 7.79 5.73 11.98
C ASN A 88 6.66 6.28 12.88
N SER A 89 6.94 7.36 13.59
CA SER A 89 5.98 7.99 14.52
C SER A 89 4.71 8.55 13.85
N THR A 90 4.76 8.93 12.57
CA THR A 90 3.59 9.35 11.79
C THR A 90 2.72 8.13 11.46
N ILE A 91 3.34 7.01 11.09
CA ILE A 91 2.63 5.75 10.86
C ILE A 91 1.98 5.23 12.15
N ASP A 92 2.61 5.41 13.31
CA ASP A 92 1.97 5.04 14.58
C ASP A 92 0.71 5.86 14.89
N LYS A 93 0.69 7.14 14.50
CA LYS A 93 -0.53 7.97 14.58
C LYS A 93 -1.59 7.46 13.60
N VAL A 94 -1.20 7.09 12.38
CA VAL A 94 -2.10 6.47 11.39
C VAL A 94 -2.70 5.18 11.94
N LYS A 95 -1.89 4.25 12.46
CA LYS A 95 -2.34 2.99 13.07
C LYS A 95 -3.42 3.22 14.12
N LYS A 96 -3.18 4.18 15.04
CA LYS A 96 -4.14 4.53 16.10
C LYS A 96 -5.44 5.10 15.53
N SER A 97 -5.34 5.98 14.52
CA SER A 97 -6.51 6.57 13.85
C SER A 97 -7.33 5.54 13.07
N VAL A 98 -6.68 4.56 12.43
CA VAL A 98 -7.34 3.50 11.65
C VAL A 98 -8.00 2.49 12.59
N LYS A 99 -7.37 2.11 13.70
CA LYS A 99 -7.96 1.22 14.72
C LYS A 99 -9.23 1.77 15.37
N GLY A 100 -9.36 3.09 15.50
CA GLY A 100 -10.59 3.73 15.97
C GLY A 100 -11.76 3.67 14.99
N ILE A 101 -11.52 3.30 13.73
CA ILE A 101 -12.52 3.24 12.66
C ILE A 101 -12.54 1.79 12.16
N ALA A 102 -13.25 0.92 12.88
CA ALA A 102 -13.35 -0.52 12.60
C ALA A 102 -13.71 -0.87 11.14
N VAL A 103 -14.38 0.05 10.42
CA VAL A 103 -14.76 -0.08 9.01
C VAL A 103 -13.57 -0.06 8.04
N ILE A 104 -12.41 0.50 8.42
CA ILE A 104 -11.22 0.55 7.54
C ILE A 104 -10.41 -0.74 7.62
N ILE A 105 -10.52 -1.46 8.76
CA ILE A 105 -9.75 -2.68 9.03
C ILE A 105 -10.35 -3.89 8.31
N SER A 106 -11.68 -3.94 8.16
CA SER A 106 -12.35 -5.07 7.47
C SER A 106 -11.94 -5.25 6.01
N ASP A 107 -11.35 -4.21 5.38
CA ASP A 107 -10.89 -4.25 3.98
C ASP A 107 -9.38 -4.52 3.85
N ILE A 108 -8.67 -4.70 4.98
CA ILE A 108 -7.26 -5.09 5.02
C ILE A 108 -7.23 -6.58 5.41
N PRO A 109 -7.05 -7.51 4.46
CA PRO A 109 -6.94 -8.93 4.80
C PRO A 109 -5.76 -9.16 5.76
N GLY A 110 -6.00 -9.92 6.83
CA GLY A 110 -4.99 -10.34 7.80
C GLY A 110 -4.84 -9.49 9.07
N LEU A 111 -5.86 -8.71 9.46
CA LEU A 111 -6.00 -8.16 10.82
C LEU A 111 -7.10 -8.86 11.62
#